data_AF-A0A0D7BEZ0-F1
#
_entry.id   AF-A0A0D7BEZ0-F1
#
_cell.length_a   1.000
_cell.length_b   1.000
_cell.length_c   1.000
_cell.angle_alpha   90.00
_cell.angle_beta   90.00
_cell.angle_gamma   90.00
#
_symmetry.space_group_name_H-M   'P 1'
#
loop_
_entity.id
_entity.type
_entity.pdbx_description
1 polymer ?
#
loop_
_entity_poly.entity_id
_entity_poly.type
_entity_poly.pdbx_seq_one_letter_code
_entity_poly.pdbx_strand_id
1 'polypeptide(L)'
;MDHREFRNSMGEDMNVLHLDPRLFEDFSIVGLCLRPDETCLATLLELFRYNLNANCPWATRRHYSSIPSLRTAFHVLRPNGRCKRTLYLRHPLTGTITSHAYPYSSLPRFRLRTAHPVITMLHADVQASTFPRSSLSSDILRQIADYCQSMRSNFLQRRMTCAPDCATTIPCTNNSPAVSRKRKFDPYDQDMPITKRAHKTSPPRPHRSQNPLRKRKAQ
;
A
#
# COMPACT_ATOMS: atom_id res chain seq x y z
N MET A 1 -12.41 12.75 -7.10
CA MET A 1 -12.48 12.10 -5.79
C MET A 1 -12.10 13.15 -4.76
N ASP A 2 -13.00 13.42 -3.83
CA ASP A 2 -12.72 14.32 -2.71
C ASP A 2 -11.66 13.67 -1.78
N HIS A 3 -10.82 14.47 -1.12
CA HIS A 3 -9.81 13.97 -0.18
C HIS A 3 -10.43 13.12 0.94
N ARG A 4 -11.66 13.45 1.34
CA ARG A 4 -12.43 12.71 2.34
C ARG A 4 -12.89 11.36 1.81
N GLU A 5 -13.39 11.33 0.58
CA GLU A 5 -13.84 10.13 -0.12
C GLU A 5 -12.70 9.12 -0.27
N PHE A 6 -11.51 9.60 -0.67
CA PHE A 6 -10.31 8.76 -0.74
C PHE A 6 -9.90 8.20 0.64
N ARG A 7 -9.96 9.02 1.69
CA ARG A 7 -9.60 8.56 3.04
C ARG A 7 -10.56 7.48 3.55
N ASN A 8 -11.84 7.61 3.21
CA ASN A 8 -12.85 6.63 3.58
C ASN A 8 -12.66 5.32 2.82
N SER A 9 -12.31 5.37 1.53
CA SER A 9 -12.10 4.16 0.73
C SER A 9 -10.90 3.34 1.20
N MET A 10 -9.86 3.97 1.76
CA MET A 10 -8.70 3.25 2.31
C MET A 10 -9.04 2.27 3.45
N GLY A 11 -10.18 2.44 4.12
CA GLY A 11 -10.66 1.52 5.17
C GLY A 11 -11.46 0.33 4.65
N GLU A 12 -11.73 0.25 3.34
CA GLU A 12 -12.49 -0.85 2.75
C GLU A 12 -11.71 -2.17 2.77
N ASP A 13 -12.42 -3.29 2.94
CA ASP A 13 -11.84 -4.64 2.95
C ASP A 13 -11.00 -4.95 1.71
N MET A 14 -11.31 -4.30 0.58
CA MET A 14 -10.57 -4.46 -0.66
C MET A 14 -9.11 -3.99 -0.59
N ASN A 15 -8.80 -3.16 0.42
CA ASN A 15 -7.48 -2.62 0.71
C ASN A 15 -6.72 -3.42 1.76
N VAL A 16 -7.28 -4.53 2.25
CA VAL A 16 -6.68 -5.38 3.28
C VAL A 16 -6.28 -6.74 2.69
N LEU A 17 -4.98 -7.02 2.76
CA LEU A 17 -4.45 -8.35 2.46
C LEU A 17 -4.39 -9.17 3.74
N HIS A 18 -5.28 -10.15 3.87
CA HIS A 18 -5.26 -11.08 4.99
C HIS A 18 -4.20 -12.16 4.77
N LEU A 19 -3.22 -12.22 5.67
CA LEU A 19 -2.14 -13.21 5.67
C LEU A 19 -2.18 -14.02 6.96
N ASP A 20 -1.68 -15.26 6.90
CA ASP A 20 -1.32 -15.98 8.11
C ASP A 20 -0.24 -15.17 8.84
N PRO A 21 -0.38 -14.89 10.15
CA PRO A 21 0.61 -14.12 10.91
C PRO A 21 2.04 -14.65 10.78
N ARG A 22 2.22 -15.96 10.57
CA ARG A 22 3.53 -16.59 10.38
C ARG A 22 4.19 -16.21 9.04
N LEU A 23 3.39 -15.79 8.06
CA LEU A 23 3.86 -15.34 6.75
C LEU A 23 4.09 -13.83 6.72
N PHE A 24 3.75 -13.11 7.78
CA PHE A 24 3.87 -11.65 7.81
C PHE A 24 5.29 -11.19 7.48
N GLU A 25 6.31 -11.81 8.10
CA GLU A 25 7.71 -11.48 7.82
C GLU A 25 8.11 -11.77 6.37
N ASP A 26 7.63 -12.89 5.80
CA ASP A 26 7.93 -13.24 4.41
C ASP A 26 7.36 -12.21 3.42
N PHE A 27 6.19 -11.65 3.71
CA PHE A 27 5.56 -10.60 2.90
C PHE A 27 6.05 -9.18 3.24
N SER A 28 6.62 -8.97 4.43
CA SER A 28 7.10 -7.66 4.92
C SER A 28 8.57 -7.42 4.61
N ILE A 29 9.44 -8.43 4.75
CA ILE A 29 10.88 -8.36 4.49
C ILE A 29 11.19 -8.62 3.00
N VAL A 30 10.21 -8.31 2.15
CA VAL A 30 10.38 -8.37 0.69
C VAL A 30 10.70 -9.78 0.17
N GLY A 31 10.31 -10.83 0.90
CA GLY A 31 10.63 -12.22 0.55
C GLY A 31 9.68 -12.81 -0.49
N LEU A 32 8.40 -12.48 -0.37
CA LEU A 32 7.30 -12.94 -1.20
C LEU A 32 6.35 -11.78 -1.54
N CYS A 33 5.85 -11.72 -2.76
CA CYS A 33 4.73 -10.85 -3.13
C CYS A 33 3.65 -11.59 -3.91
N LEU A 34 2.42 -11.08 -3.82
CA LEU A 34 1.32 -11.50 -4.69
C LEU A 34 1.32 -10.57 -5.89
N ARG A 35 1.58 -11.10 -7.08
CA ARG A 35 1.61 -10.31 -8.30
C ARG A 35 0.37 -10.62 -9.14
N PRO A 36 -0.40 -9.60 -9.56
CA PRO A 36 -1.43 -9.79 -10.59
C PRO A 36 -0.84 -10.37 -11.88
N ASP A 37 -1.63 -11.12 -12.63
CA ASP A 37 -1.18 -11.63 -13.93
C ASP A 37 -0.95 -10.50 -14.95
N GLU A 38 -0.20 -10.82 -16.01
CA GLU A 38 0.23 -9.81 -16.99
C GLU A 38 -0.96 -9.13 -17.69
N THR A 39 -2.06 -9.87 -17.92
CA THR A 39 -3.30 -9.30 -18.49
C THR A 39 -3.92 -8.26 -17.56
N CYS A 40 -3.97 -8.53 -16.25
CA CYS A 40 -4.43 -7.57 -15.26
C CYS A 40 -3.51 -6.35 -15.19
N LEU A 41 -2.19 -6.56 -15.18
CA LEU A 41 -1.22 -5.47 -15.17
C LEU A 41 -1.33 -4.58 -16.41
N ALA A 42 -1.49 -5.16 -17.60
CA ALA A 42 -1.71 -4.41 -18.84
C ALA A 42 -2.99 -3.57 -18.75
N THR A 43 -4.07 -4.13 -18.22
CA THR A 43 -5.33 -3.40 -18.00
C THR A 43 -5.15 -2.22 -17.04
N LEU A 44 -4.40 -2.41 -15.96
CA LEU A 44 -4.08 -1.35 -15.02
C LEU A 44 -3.22 -0.25 -15.66
N LEU A 45 -2.21 -0.63 -16.46
CA LEU A 45 -1.38 0.32 -17.19
C LEU A 45 -2.21 1.20 -18.13
N GLU A 46 -3.14 0.61 -18.89
CA GLU A 46 -4.04 1.37 -19.77
C GLU A 46 -4.98 2.29 -18.99
N LEU A 47 -5.49 1.84 -17.83
CA LEU A 47 -6.27 2.69 -16.94
C LEU A 47 -5.45 3.90 -16.45
N PHE A 48 -4.20 3.68 -16.02
CA PHE A 48 -3.32 4.76 -15.59
C PHE A 48 -3.02 5.73 -16.73
N ARG A 49 -2.70 5.22 -17.92
CA ARG A 49 -2.48 6.04 -19.13
C ARG A 49 -3.69 6.91 -19.44
N TYR A 50 -4.88 6.34 -19.43
CA TYR A 50 -6.12 7.07 -19.67
C TYR A 50 -6.37 8.17 -18.63
N ASN A 51 -6.23 7.83 -17.34
CA ASN A 51 -6.55 8.76 -16.24
C ASN A 51 -5.51 9.86 -16.03
N LEU A 52 -4.23 9.56 -16.29
CA LEU A 52 -3.13 10.50 -16.11
C LEU A 52 -2.78 11.29 -17.37
N ASN A 53 -3.41 11.00 -18.51
CA ASN A 53 -3.28 11.84 -19.70
C ASN A 53 -3.62 13.30 -19.35
N ALA A 54 -2.73 14.22 -19.72
CA ALA A 54 -2.87 15.65 -19.42
C ALA A 54 -4.20 16.24 -19.93
N ASN A 55 -4.77 15.65 -20.98
CA ASN A 55 -6.02 16.09 -21.60
C ASN A 55 -7.26 15.37 -21.06
N CYS A 56 -7.14 14.53 -20.02
CA CYS A 56 -8.27 13.80 -19.43
C CYS A 56 -8.94 14.62 -18.30
N PRO A 57 -10.16 15.16 -18.52
CA PRO A 57 -10.89 15.85 -17.46
C PRO A 57 -11.16 14.95 -16.26
N TRP A 58 -11.20 15.54 -15.07
CA TRP A 58 -11.48 14.79 -13.84
C TRP A 58 -12.82 14.04 -13.89
N ALA A 59 -13.83 14.61 -14.53
CA ALA A 59 -15.17 14.02 -14.66
C ALA A 59 -15.21 12.76 -15.55
N THR A 60 -14.25 12.59 -16.46
CA THR A 60 -14.19 11.43 -17.37
C THR A 60 -13.25 10.34 -16.90
N ARG A 61 -12.49 10.57 -15.82
CA ARG A 61 -11.58 9.57 -15.25
C ARG A 61 -12.35 8.36 -14.78
N ARG A 62 -11.77 7.19 -15.04
CA ARG A 62 -12.38 5.90 -14.73
C ARG A 62 -11.84 5.39 -13.40
N HIS A 63 -12.73 4.94 -12.54
CA HIS A 63 -12.34 4.25 -11.32
C HIS A 63 -12.06 2.78 -11.63
N TYR A 64 -11.11 2.14 -10.93
CA TYR A 64 -10.79 0.72 -11.17
C TYR A 64 -12.01 -0.20 -10.98
N SER A 65 -12.98 0.18 -10.15
CA SER A 65 -14.21 -0.59 -9.92
C SER A 65 -15.10 -0.72 -11.17
N SER A 66 -14.92 0.18 -12.15
CA SER A 66 -15.64 0.17 -13.43
C SER A 66 -15.03 -0.81 -14.44
N ILE A 67 -13.95 -1.52 -14.11
CA ILE A 67 -13.29 -2.47 -15.00
C ILE A 67 -13.59 -3.90 -14.52
N PRO A 68 -14.49 -4.64 -15.19
CA PRO A 68 -14.91 -5.96 -14.74
C PRO A 68 -13.76 -6.98 -14.69
N SER A 69 -12.79 -6.90 -15.61
CA SER A 69 -11.66 -7.83 -15.67
C SER A 69 -10.76 -7.79 -14.44
N LEU A 70 -10.72 -6.68 -13.70
CA LEU A 70 -9.94 -6.59 -12.46
C LEU A 70 -10.56 -7.40 -11.32
N ARG A 71 -11.87 -7.67 -11.35
CA ARG A 71 -12.56 -8.42 -10.27
C ARG A 71 -12.24 -9.91 -10.28
N THR A 72 -11.89 -10.45 -11.46
CA THR A 72 -11.63 -11.88 -11.66
C THR A 72 -10.17 -12.17 -12.00
N ALA A 73 -9.29 -11.19 -11.81
CA ALA A 73 -7.88 -11.26 -12.11
C ALA A 73 -7.18 -12.40 -11.34
N PHE A 74 -6.30 -13.10 -12.04
CA PHE A 74 -5.44 -14.09 -11.40
C PHE A 74 -4.21 -13.42 -10.81
N HIS A 75 -3.67 -14.09 -9.81
CA HIS A 75 -2.44 -13.74 -9.14
C HIS A 75 -1.49 -14.93 -9.18
N VAL A 76 -0.21 -14.62 -9.09
CA VAL A 76 0.88 -15.58 -8.94
C VAL A 76 1.70 -15.15 -7.74
N LEU A 77 2.06 -16.10 -6.88
CA LEU A 77 3.06 -15.86 -5.85
C LEU A 77 4.40 -15.62 -6.53
N ARG A 78 5.08 -14.51 -6.23
CA ARG A 78 6.40 -14.19 -6.78
C ARG A 78 7.40 -14.11 -5.62
N PRO A 79 8.27 -15.11 -5.47
CA PRO A 79 9.36 -15.03 -4.53
C PRO A 79 10.41 -14.03 -5.01
N ASN A 80 11.09 -13.38 -4.08
CA ASN A 80 12.19 -12.51 -4.44
C ASN A 80 13.37 -13.30 -5.03
N GLY A 81 14.28 -12.62 -5.74
CA GLY A 81 15.42 -13.28 -6.41
C GLY A 81 16.36 -13.99 -5.43
N ARG A 82 16.35 -13.57 -4.15
CA ARG A 82 17.15 -14.14 -3.05
C ARG A 82 16.49 -15.36 -2.41
N CYS A 83 15.20 -15.59 -2.63
CA CYS A 83 14.46 -16.71 -2.08
C CYS A 83 14.87 -17.97 -2.84
N LYS A 84 15.60 -18.87 -2.16
CA LYS A 84 16.00 -20.18 -2.68
C LYS A 84 15.37 -21.36 -1.93
N ARG A 85 14.61 -21.08 -0.86
CA ARG A 85 13.96 -22.11 -0.04
C ARG A 85 12.82 -22.80 -0.80
N THR A 86 12.60 -24.09 -0.55
CA THR A 86 11.41 -24.78 -1.07
C THR A 86 10.15 -24.16 -0.48
N LEU A 87 9.18 -23.83 -1.34
CA LEU A 87 7.88 -23.31 -0.93
C LEU A 87 6.87 -24.45 -0.90
N TYR A 88 6.13 -24.56 0.19
CA TYR A 88 5.06 -25.54 0.34
C TYR A 88 3.74 -24.79 0.27
N LEU A 89 2.96 -25.04 -0.79
CA LEU A 89 1.68 -24.41 -1.01
C LEU A 89 0.57 -25.42 -0.75
N ARG A 90 -0.38 -25.05 0.11
CA ARG A 90 -1.54 -25.87 0.44
C ARG A 90 -2.75 -25.39 -0.36
N HIS A 91 -3.38 -26.29 -1.11
CA HIS A 91 -4.61 -26.00 -1.81
C HIS A 91 -5.76 -25.78 -0.80
N PRO A 92 -6.54 -24.68 -0.89
CA PRO A 92 -7.50 -24.30 0.14
C PRO A 92 -8.70 -25.25 0.28
N LEU A 93 -9.11 -25.94 -0.80
CA LEU A 93 -10.24 -26.88 -0.77
C LEU A 93 -9.79 -28.32 -0.47
N THR A 94 -8.96 -28.89 -1.34
CA THR A 94 -8.48 -30.27 -1.19
C THR A 94 -7.47 -30.48 -0.05
N GLY A 95 -6.85 -29.42 0.46
CA GLY A 95 -5.79 -29.53 1.46
C GLY A 95 -4.47 -30.10 0.94
N THR A 96 -4.37 -30.46 -0.35
CA THR A 96 -3.17 -31.01 -0.98
C THR A 96 -2.00 -30.03 -0.85
N ILE A 97 -0.85 -30.51 -0.39
CA ILE A 97 0.37 -29.72 -0.30
C ILE A 97 1.24 -30.01 -1.52
N THR A 98 1.69 -28.94 -2.18
CA THR A 98 2.60 -29.00 -3.33
C THR A 98 3.90 -28.30 -2.98
N SER A 99 5.04 -28.90 -3.36
CA SER A 99 6.37 -28.35 -3.14
C SER A 99 6.90 -27.68 -4.40
N HIS A 100 7.45 -26.47 -4.26
CA HIS A 100 7.97 -25.67 -5.36
C HIS A 100 9.40 -25.23 -5.04
N ALA A 101 10.35 -25.65 -5.85
CA ALA A 101 11.77 -25.31 -5.70
C ALA A 101 12.19 -24.22 -6.71
N TYR A 102 13.26 -23.48 -6.39
CA TYR A 102 13.88 -22.53 -7.32
C TYR A 102 14.29 -23.29 -8.62
N PRO A 103 14.03 -22.76 -9.83
CA PRO A 103 13.63 -21.39 -10.19
C PRO A 103 12.12 -21.08 -10.18
N TYR A 104 11.29 -21.88 -9.51
CA TYR A 104 9.85 -21.66 -9.33
C TYR A 104 9.06 -21.49 -10.65
N SER A 105 9.31 -22.36 -11.63
CA SER A 105 8.69 -22.31 -12.96
C SER A 105 7.19 -22.67 -12.98
N SER A 106 6.67 -23.32 -11.93
CA SER A 106 5.33 -23.93 -11.90
C SER A 106 4.44 -23.44 -10.75
N LEU A 107 4.65 -22.22 -10.26
CA LEU A 107 3.79 -21.67 -9.20
C LEU A 107 2.34 -21.52 -9.68
N PRO A 108 1.36 -21.93 -8.86
CA PRO A 108 -0.03 -21.94 -9.27
C PRO A 108 -0.58 -20.52 -9.43
N ARG A 109 -1.52 -20.37 -10.37
CA ARG A 109 -2.36 -19.18 -10.50
C ARG A 109 -3.57 -19.33 -9.58
N PHE A 110 -3.93 -18.27 -8.88
CA PHE A 110 -5.09 -18.27 -7.98
C PHE A 110 -5.79 -16.91 -7.98
N ARG A 111 -7.00 -16.88 -7.46
CA ARG A 111 -7.76 -15.64 -7.23
C ARG A 111 -7.74 -15.32 -5.75
N LEU A 112 -7.57 -14.04 -5.45
CA LEU A 112 -7.68 -13.53 -4.09
C LEU A 112 -9.14 -13.24 -3.75
N ARG A 113 -9.52 -13.53 -2.51
CA ARG A 113 -10.88 -13.26 -2.02
C ARG A 113 -11.04 -11.82 -1.53
N THR A 114 -9.97 -11.25 -0.97
CA THR A 114 -10.06 -9.98 -0.23
C THR A 114 -9.30 -8.84 -0.89
N ALA A 115 -8.14 -9.10 -1.51
CA ALA A 115 -7.30 -8.03 -2.02
C ALA A 115 -7.60 -7.70 -3.48
N HIS A 116 -7.80 -6.41 -3.77
CA HIS A 116 -7.94 -5.92 -5.13
C HIS A 116 -6.58 -5.91 -5.87
N PRO A 117 -6.54 -6.14 -7.20
CA PRO A 117 -5.28 -6.18 -7.95
C PRO A 117 -4.43 -4.90 -7.86
N VAL A 118 -5.06 -3.75 -7.62
CA VAL A 118 -4.34 -2.49 -7.41
C VAL A 118 -3.43 -2.56 -6.18
N ILE A 119 -3.89 -3.19 -5.09
CA ILE A 119 -3.15 -3.29 -3.84
C ILE A 119 -2.00 -4.28 -3.97
N THR A 120 -2.27 -5.42 -4.61
CA THR A 120 -1.23 -6.44 -4.85
C THR A 120 -0.21 -5.95 -5.87
N MET A 121 -0.61 -5.15 -6.87
CA MET A 121 0.31 -4.45 -7.76
C MET A 121 1.22 -3.49 -7.00
N LEU A 122 0.68 -2.63 -6.12
CA LEU A 122 1.46 -1.69 -5.31
C LEU A 122 2.44 -2.42 -4.38
N HIS A 123 2.00 -3.50 -3.73
CA HIS A 123 2.88 -4.34 -2.90
C HIS A 123 3.99 -5.00 -3.74
N ALA A 124 3.64 -5.54 -4.90
CA ALA A 124 4.59 -6.17 -5.81
C ALA A 124 5.61 -5.17 -6.38
N ASP A 125 5.23 -3.91 -6.64
CA ASP A 125 6.14 -2.86 -7.11
C ASP A 125 7.20 -2.49 -6.05
N VAL A 126 6.77 -2.29 -4.79
CA VAL A 126 7.69 -2.08 -3.67
C VAL A 126 8.69 -3.23 -3.59
N GLN A 127 8.24 -4.47 -3.83
CA GLN A 127 9.13 -5.61 -3.84
C GLN A 127 10.06 -5.64 -5.05
N ALA A 128 9.54 -5.39 -6.25
CA ALA A 128 10.29 -5.35 -7.49
C ALA A 128 11.41 -4.30 -7.47
N SER A 129 11.22 -3.20 -6.73
CA SER A 129 12.23 -2.15 -6.55
C SER A 129 13.51 -2.61 -5.85
N THR A 130 13.46 -3.75 -5.14
CA THR A 130 14.64 -4.35 -4.46
C THR A 130 15.48 -5.25 -5.37
N PHE A 131 15.05 -5.48 -6.61
CA PHE A 131 15.77 -6.30 -7.57
C PHE A 131 16.73 -5.48 -8.43
N PRO A 132 17.83 -6.10 -8.94
CA PRO A 132 18.71 -5.43 -9.89
C PRO A 132 17.95 -4.98 -11.14
N ARG A 133 18.12 -3.71 -11.52
CA ARG A 133 17.39 -3.06 -12.63
C ARG A 133 17.60 -3.71 -14.00
N SER A 134 18.65 -4.52 -14.17
CA SER A 134 19.09 -5.07 -15.45
C SER A 134 18.19 -6.17 -16.04
N SER A 135 17.26 -6.76 -15.27
CA SER A 135 16.39 -7.87 -15.74
C SER A 135 14.93 -7.50 -15.97
N LEU A 136 14.55 -6.22 -15.87
CA LEU A 136 13.14 -5.79 -15.71
C LEU A 136 12.67 -4.72 -16.70
N SER A 137 13.42 -4.40 -17.76
CA SER A 137 13.06 -3.34 -18.71
C SER A 137 11.73 -3.58 -19.45
N SER A 138 11.31 -4.84 -19.60
CA SER A 138 10.02 -5.22 -20.20
C SER A 138 8.90 -5.46 -19.18
N ASP A 139 9.16 -5.31 -17.88
CA ASP A 139 8.19 -5.63 -16.83
C ASP A 139 7.06 -4.57 -16.79
N ILE A 140 5.81 -4.99 -16.93
CA ILE A 140 4.65 -4.09 -16.90
C ILE A 140 4.53 -3.35 -15.55
N LEU A 141 4.88 -3.98 -14.41
CA LEU A 141 4.91 -3.28 -13.12
C LEU A 141 5.87 -2.09 -13.17
N ARG A 142 7.04 -2.29 -13.76
CA ARG A 142 8.04 -1.24 -13.89
C ARG A 142 7.55 -0.11 -14.79
N GLN A 143 6.91 -0.45 -15.91
CA GLN A 143 6.29 0.54 -16.79
C GLN A 143 5.23 1.37 -16.07
N ILE A 144 4.38 0.76 -15.24
CA ILE A 144 3.39 1.47 -14.42
C ILE A 144 4.07 2.42 -13.45
N ALA A 145 5.10 1.95 -12.72
CA ALA A 145 5.82 2.76 -11.75
C ALA A 145 6.53 3.96 -12.40
N ASP A 146 7.25 3.73 -13.49
CA ASP A 146 7.97 4.77 -14.24
C ASP A 146 6.98 5.80 -14.84
N TYR A 147 5.84 5.34 -15.37
CA TYR A 147 4.80 6.22 -15.91
C TYR A 147 4.20 7.10 -14.81
N CYS A 148 3.82 6.51 -13.67
CA CYS A 148 3.30 7.24 -12.51
C CYS A 148 4.32 8.25 -11.96
N GLN A 149 5.61 7.88 -11.90
CA GLN A 149 6.68 8.75 -11.42
C GLN A 149 6.92 9.94 -12.36
N SER A 150 6.99 9.70 -13.67
CA SER A 150 7.13 10.75 -14.69
C SER A 150 6.00 11.77 -14.61
N MET A 151 4.75 11.30 -14.49
CA MET A 151 3.58 12.17 -14.38
C MET A 151 3.58 13.00 -13.09
N ARG A 152 4.01 12.44 -11.96
CA ARG A 152 4.15 13.17 -10.70
C ARG A 152 5.17 14.29 -10.81
N SER A 153 6.32 14.02 -11.42
CA SER A 153 7.36 15.03 -11.66
C SER A 153 6.85 16.17 -12.53
N ASN A 154 6.14 15.86 -13.63
CA ASN A 154 5.53 16.86 -14.51
C ASN A 154 4.48 17.73 -13.80
N PHE A 155 3.65 17.12 -12.94
CA PHE A 155 2.63 17.85 -12.18
C PHE A 155 3.25 18.81 -11.16
N LEU A 156 4.29 18.37 -10.43
CA LEU A 156 5.02 19.22 -9.49
C LEU A 156 5.72 20.37 -10.21
N GLN A 157 6.35 20.11 -11.36
CA GLN A 157 7.01 21.13 -12.16
C GLN A 157 6.01 22.19 -12.65
N ARG A 158 4.83 21.80 -13.14
CA ARG A 158 3.77 22.74 -13.55
C ARG A 158 3.26 23.60 -12.40
N ARG A 159 3.13 23.07 -11.17
CA ARG A 159 2.76 23.89 -10.01
C ARG A 159 3.82 24.93 -9.66
N MET A 160 5.09 24.63 -9.87
CA MET A 160 6.18 25.59 -9.61
C MET A 160 6.27 26.67 -10.68
N THR A 161 6.03 26.35 -11.96
CA THR A 161 6.07 27.34 -13.05
C THR A 161 4.81 28.21 -13.14
N CYS A 162 3.72 27.81 -12.49
CA CYS A 162 2.48 28.58 -12.38
C CYS A 162 2.32 29.26 -11.02
N ALA A 163 3.37 29.31 -10.19
CA ALA A 163 3.38 30.22 -9.06
C ALA A 163 3.22 31.64 -9.65
N PRO A 164 2.15 32.38 -9.32
CA PRO A 164 2.02 33.74 -9.81
C PRO A 164 3.24 34.51 -9.31
N ASP A 165 3.89 35.25 -10.20
CA ASP A 165 4.78 36.35 -9.87
C ASP A 165 3.96 37.39 -9.10
N CYS A 166 3.59 37.08 -7.86
CA CYS A 166 3.12 38.05 -6.89
C CYS A 166 4.37 38.67 -6.27
N ALA A 167 5.20 39.29 -7.12
CA ALA A 167 6.00 40.43 -6.71
C ALA A 167 5.03 41.61 -6.54
N THR A 168 4.14 41.52 -5.55
CA THR A 168 3.47 42.71 -5.03
C THR A 168 4.56 43.48 -4.30
N THR A 169 5.08 44.49 -4.99
CA THR A 169 5.84 45.57 -4.38
C THR A 169 4.92 46.19 -3.33
N ILE A 170 5.05 45.77 -2.08
CA ILE A 170 4.41 46.43 -0.95
C ILE A 170 5.11 47.78 -0.82
N PRO A 171 4.44 48.93 -0.97
CA PRO A 171 5.02 50.19 -0.54
C PRO A 171 5.17 50.10 0.97
N CYS A 172 6.43 50.09 1.44
CA CYS A 172 6.74 50.29 2.86
C CYS A 172 6.20 51.65 3.28
N THR A 173 5.00 51.67 3.83
CA THR A 173 4.57 52.76 4.69
C THR A 173 4.74 52.28 6.12
N ASN A 174 5.82 52.74 6.72
CA ASN A 174 5.99 52.79 8.17
C ASN A 174 4.70 53.34 8.77
N ASN A 175 4.07 52.57 9.65
CA ASN A 175 3.48 53.04 10.91
C ASN A 175 2.92 51.83 11.66
N SER A 176 3.59 51.46 12.75
CA SER A 176 3.02 50.64 13.81
C SER A 176 1.88 51.42 14.49
N PRO A 177 0.89 50.72 15.06
CA PRO A 177 1.00 50.52 16.50
C PRO A 177 0.71 49.07 16.92
N ALA A 178 1.48 48.65 17.92
CA ALA A 178 1.25 47.42 18.67
C ALA A 178 -0.11 47.50 19.38
N VAL A 179 -1.11 46.75 18.91
CA VAL A 179 -2.34 46.52 19.66
C VAL A 179 -2.26 45.14 20.30
N SER A 180 -1.84 45.14 21.56
CA SER A 180 -1.98 44.02 22.48
C SER A 180 -3.46 43.63 22.60
N ARG A 181 -3.84 42.52 21.95
CA ARG A 181 -5.17 41.92 22.13
C ARG A 181 -5.22 41.21 23.48
N LYS A 182 -5.62 41.96 24.51
CA LYS A 182 -6.09 41.44 25.80
C LYS A 182 -7.31 40.55 25.52
N ARG A 183 -7.16 39.22 25.63
CA ARG A 183 -8.31 38.30 25.60
C ARG A 183 -9.16 38.61 26.82
N LYS A 184 -10.44 38.95 26.62
CA LYS A 184 -11.42 39.04 27.70
C LYS A 184 -11.64 37.62 28.24
N PHE A 185 -11.43 37.48 29.53
CA PHE A 185 -11.77 36.29 30.31
C PHE A 185 -13.28 36.33 30.54
N ASP A 186 -13.99 35.31 30.08
CA ASP A 186 -15.44 35.16 30.25
C ASP A 186 -15.70 34.45 31.59
N PRO A 187 -16.46 35.02 32.56
CA PRO A 187 -16.64 34.43 33.88
C PRO A 187 -17.60 33.24 33.93
N TYR A 188 -18.20 32.82 32.81
CA TYR A 188 -19.31 31.86 32.80
C TYR A 188 -18.96 30.43 32.36
N ASP A 189 -17.68 30.12 32.11
CA ASP A 189 -17.23 28.78 31.71
C ASP A 189 -16.58 28.04 32.91
N GLN A 190 -17.31 27.96 34.02
CA GLN A 190 -17.07 26.97 35.07
C GLN A 190 -18.10 25.86 34.90
N ASP A 191 -17.72 24.77 34.23
CA ASP A 191 -18.16 23.39 34.56
C ASP A 191 -17.76 22.38 33.46
N MET A 192 -16.46 22.26 33.19
CA MET A 192 -15.95 21.07 32.49
C MET A 192 -14.95 20.32 33.35
N PRO A 193 -15.32 19.15 33.92
CA PRO A 193 -14.38 18.29 34.64
C PRO A 193 -13.25 17.82 33.72
N ILE A 194 -12.03 18.21 34.11
CA ILE A 194 -10.78 17.67 33.58
C ILE A 194 -10.73 16.17 33.91
N THR A 195 -11.06 15.33 32.94
CA THR A 195 -10.92 13.88 33.06
C THR A 195 -9.45 13.51 32.98
N LYS A 196 -8.84 13.29 34.15
CA LYS A 196 -7.52 12.67 34.28
C LYS A 196 -7.56 11.28 33.63
N ARG A 197 -6.90 11.11 32.49
CA ARG A 197 -6.72 9.81 31.85
C ARG A 197 -5.93 8.89 32.78
N ALA A 198 -6.58 7.81 33.23
CA ALA A 198 -5.99 6.78 34.06
C ALA A 198 -4.84 6.06 33.33
N HIS A 199 -3.75 5.84 34.07
CA HIS A 199 -2.65 4.96 33.67
C HIS A 199 -3.16 3.52 33.54
N LYS A 200 -3.05 2.95 32.34
CA LYS A 200 -3.42 1.56 32.06
C LYS A 200 -2.29 0.64 32.50
N THR A 201 -2.48 0.00 33.66
CA THR A 201 -1.68 -1.12 34.13
C THR A 201 -1.78 -2.31 33.17
N SER A 202 -0.63 -2.84 32.78
CA SER A 202 -0.48 -4.04 31.94
C SER A 202 -0.92 -5.31 32.67
N PRO A 203 -1.59 -6.27 32.00
CA PRO A 203 -1.99 -7.55 32.59
C PRO A 203 -0.79 -8.51 32.78
N PRO A 204 -0.86 -9.45 33.73
CA PRO A 204 0.21 -10.39 34.03
C PRO A 204 0.38 -11.45 32.92
N ARG A 205 1.65 -11.80 32.63
CA ARG A 205 2.03 -12.87 31.70
C ARG A 205 1.66 -14.25 32.28
N PRO A 206 1.00 -15.14 31.51
CA PRO A 206 0.84 -16.53 31.92
C PRO A 206 2.17 -17.30 31.82
N HIS A 207 2.39 -18.15 32.81
CA HIS A 207 3.57 -18.98 33.01
C HIS A 207 3.80 -19.99 31.86
N ARG A 208 5.05 -20.06 31.42
CA ARG A 208 5.58 -21.01 30.44
C ARG A 208 5.76 -22.38 31.09
N SER A 209 4.83 -23.30 30.84
CA SER A 209 4.99 -24.73 31.18
C SER A 209 6.04 -25.36 30.25
N GLN A 210 7.14 -25.81 30.83
CA GLN A 210 8.15 -26.63 30.16
C GLN A 210 7.72 -28.10 30.25
N ASN A 211 7.50 -28.75 29.11
CA ASN A 211 7.45 -30.20 29.03
C ASN A 211 8.70 -30.73 28.32
N PRO A 212 9.46 -31.67 28.94
CA PRO A 212 10.69 -32.18 28.36
C PRO A 212 10.46 -33.29 27.32
N LEU A 213 11.43 -33.36 26.41
CA LEU A 213 11.61 -34.32 25.32
C LEU A 213 11.45 -35.78 25.75
N ARG A 214 10.63 -36.55 25.00
CA ARG A 214 10.78 -38.02 24.89
C ARG A 214 11.63 -38.36 23.67
N LYS A 215 12.85 -38.85 23.92
CA LYS A 215 13.68 -39.56 22.93
C LYS A 215 13.08 -40.94 22.69
N ARG A 216 12.75 -41.28 21.44
CA ARG A 216 12.58 -42.67 21.00
C ARG A 216 13.86 -43.12 20.30
N LYS A 217 14.49 -44.16 20.86
CA LYS A 217 15.46 -45.02 20.17
C LYS A 217 14.67 -45.97 19.26
N ALA A 218 15.16 -46.23 18.06
CA ALA A 218 14.78 -47.39 17.26
C ALA A 218 16.05 -48.20 16.97
N GLN A 219 15.91 -49.51 17.17
CA GLN A 219 16.82 -50.57 16.76
C GLN A 219 16.81 -50.72 15.24
#